data_AF-R7N598-F1
#
_entry.id   AF-R7N598-F1
#
_cell.length_a   1.000
_cell.length_b   1.000
_cell.length_c   1.000
_cell.angle_alpha   90.00
_cell.angle_beta   90.00
_cell.angle_gamma   90.00
#
_symmetry.space_group_name_H-M   'P 1'
#
loop_
_entity.id
_entity.type
_entity.pdbx_description
1 polymer ?
#
loop_
_entity_poly.entity_id
_entity_poly.type
_entity_poly.pdbx_seq_one_letter_code
_entity_poly.pdbx_strand_id
1 'polypeptide(L)'
;MRAVEIILKAGGFPILAHPCLYHMGKEQLDRLVASLKDIGLMGIEAIYSTHTPADERQIRALAKKYDLCISGGSDFHGTAKPGLDLGTGYGKLFVPEEVLTTIKEKRNYMMNHPELYKKTKILFTDMDGTLLNHEKQVTDYTREVLTKWTDAGHKLVLCSGRDINNLKYTKEMLNLNYKGMYLIGYNGGEIYDCETGQVLYRIGLKLSHVKYVEDLAASFKIHFHTYSETHIVSPTMDEGLAYYQRFINTPTIIQPDIFSVLHVEPCKCLLIERKDTDRLEALRKELLPWTQKEGISLAYSNPYYLEVFPAASGKGAAVRKLCELLSINPAFSLAAGDAENDISMITEAGTGIAMTNATDAVKKAATTITLYDNDHDGLARTIIDMI
;
A
#
# COMPACT_ATOMS: atom_id res chain seq x y z
N MET A 1 -1.32 -7.35 -14.43
CA MET A 1 -0.27 -7.65 -13.43
C MET A 1 -0.54 -8.97 -12.70
N ARG A 2 -1.70 -9.17 -12.06
CA ARG A 2 -2.09 -10.42 -11.38
C ARG A 2 -1.92 -11.72 -12.21
N ALA A 3 -2.11 -11.66 -13.53
CA ALA A 3 -1.92 -12.81 -14.42
C ALA A 3 -0.48 -13.36 -14.42
N VAL A 4 0.54 -12.50 -14.42
CA VAL A 4 1.96 -12.91 -14.39
C VAL A 4 2.24 -13.70 -13.12
N GLU A 5 1.77 -13.18 -11.99
CA GLU A 5 1.91 -13.83 -10.68
C GLU A 5 1.23 -15.20 -10.63
N ILE A 6 -0.01 -15.30 -11.10
CA ILE A 6 -0.75 -16.58 -11.15
C ILE A 6 0.01 -17.61 -11.99
N ILE A 7 0.53 -17.22 -13.15
CA ILE A 7 1.31 -18.10 -14.01
C ILE A 7 2.57 -18.59 -13.28
N LEU A 8 3.29 -17.69 -12.60
CA LEU A 8 4.49 -18.06 -11.83
C LEU A 8 4.17 -19.00 -10.67
N LYS A 9 3.11 -18.73 -9.90
CA LYS A 9 2.66 -19.60 -8.81
C LYS A 9 2.29 -21.00 -9.28
N ALA A 10 1.72 -21.12 -10.48
CA ALA A 10 1.40 -22.40 -11.10
C ALA A 10 2.64 -23.12 -11.71
N GLY A 11 3.85 -22.59 -11.56
CA GLY A 11 5.07 -23.13 -12.20
C GLY A 11 5.10 -22.94 -13.72
N GLY A 12 4.33 -21.99 -14.23
CA GLY A 12 4.26 -21.60 -15.62
C GLY A 12 5.34 -20.57 -16.01
N PHE A 13 5.35 -20.19 -17.28
CA PHE A 13 6.33 -19.28 -17.87
C PHE A 13 5.60 -18.09 -18.53
N PRO A 14 5.52 -16.92 -17.88
CA PRO A 14 4.75 -15.78 -18.38
C PRO A 14 5.36 -15.19 -19.65
N ILE A 15 4.58 -15.17 -20.72
CA ILE A 15 4.94 -14.62 -22.04
C ILE A 15 3.93 -13.56 -22.42
N LEU A 16 4.42 -12.41 -22.91
CA LEU A 16 3.58 -11.37 -23.50
C LEU A 16 3.27 -11.74 -24.95
N ALA A 17 2.05 -12.18 -25.21
CA ALA A 17 1.61 -12.62 -26.54
C ALA A 17 1.14 -11.45 -27.41
N HIS A 18 1.45 -11.49 -28.71
CA HIS A 18 1.01 -10.55 -29.74
C HIS A 18 1.19 -9.04 -29.42
N PRO A 19 2.37 -8.59 -28.93
CA PRO A 19 2.57 -7.19 -28.52
C PRO A 19 2.28 -6.16 -29.62
N CYS A 20 2.49 -6.53 -30.89
CA CYS A 20 2.23 -5.66 -32.04
C CYS A 20 0.73 -5.43 -32.32
N LEU A 21 -0.14 -6.34 -31.86
CA LEU A 21 -1.59 -6.23 -32.04
C LEU A 21 -2.26 -5.29 -31.04
N TYR A 22 -1.52 -4.78 -30.05
CA TYR A 22 -2.06 -3.83 -29.07
C TYR A 22 -2.15 -2.40 -29.61
N HIS A 23 -1.62 -2.16 -30.82
CA HIS A 23 -1.58 -0.85 -31.47
C HIS A 23 -0.94 0.25 -30.61
N MET A 24 0.02 -0.15 -29.74
CA MET A 24 0.77 0.77 -28.89
C MET A 24 1.95 1.40 -29.64
N GLY A 25 2.25 2.66 -29.33
CA GLY A 25 3.49 3.28 -29.77
C GLY A 25 4.73 2.62 -29.14
N LYS A 26 5.90 2.78 -29.77
CA LYS A 26 7.16 2.16 -29.31
C LYS A 26 7.48 2.42 -27.84
N GLU A 27 7.33 3.68 -27.38
CA GLU A 27 7.57 4.04 -25.98
C GLU A 27 6.54 3.45 -25.01
N GLN A 28 5.27 3.37 -25.43
CA GLN A 28 4.22 2.77 -24.61
C GLN A 28 4.47 1.27 -24.42
N LEU A 29 4.82 0.57 -25.50
CA LEU A 29 5.18 -0.84 -25.44
C LEU A 29 6.43 -1.08 -24.58
N ASP A 30 7.45 -0.23 -24.73
CA ASP A 30 8.67 -0.31 -23.91
C ASP A 30 8.36 -0.16 -22.41
N ARG A 31 7.54 0.83 -22.03
CA ARG A 31 7.07 1.01 -20.64
C ARG A 31 6.24 -0.17 -20.14
N LEU A 32 5.34 -0.71 -20.97
CA LEU A 32 4.56 -1.90 -20.62
C LEU A 32 5.48 -3.09 -20.35
N VAL A 33 6.40 -3.40 -21.27
CA VAL A 33 7.35 -4.52 -21.14
C VAL A 33 8.23 -4.34 -19.90
N ALA A 34 8.72 -3.13 -19.63
CA ALA A 34 9.45 -2.83 -18.41
C ALA A 34 8.61 -3.16 -17.15
N SER A 35 7.38 -2.64 -17.07
CA SER A 35 6.51 -2.87 -15.92
C SER A 35 6.16 -4.35 -15.71
N LEU A 36 5.98 -5.10 -16.81
CA LEU A 36 5.71 -6.53 -16.76
C LEU A 36 6.96 -7.32 -16.36
N LYS A 37 8.15 -6.91 -16.84
CA LYS A 37 9.43 -7.50 -16.45
C LYS A 37 9.67 -7.37 -14.95
N ASP A 38 9.40 -6.19 -14.39
CA ASP A 38 9.57 -5.92 -12.96
C ASP A 38 8.74 -6.86 -12.07
N ILE A 39 7.57 -7.30 -12.57
CA ILE A 39 6.70 -8.24 -11.88
C ILE A 39 6.90 -9.71 -12.27
N GLY A 40 7.91 -10.03 -13.10
CA GLY A 40 8.31 -11.40 -13.41
C GLY A 40 7.95 -11.91 -14.80
N LEU A 41 7.67 -11.04 -15.78
CA LEU A 41 7.57 -11.44 -17.18
C LEU A 41 8.89 -12.08 -17.65
N MET A 42 8.78 -13.19 -18.38
CA MET A 42 9.96 -14.00 -18.76
C MET A 42 10.14 -14.13 -20.25
N GLY A 43 9.08 -13.95 -21.03
CA GLY A 43 9.20 -13.91 -22.47
C GLY A 43 8.27 -12.91 -23.15
N ILE A 44 8.53 -12.71 -24.43
CA ILE A 44 7.72 -11.90 -25.32
C ILE A 44 7.64 -12.60 -26.68
N GLU A 45 6.47 -12.57 -27.29
CA GLU A 45 6.27 -13.18 -28.60
C GLU A 45 6.81 -12.28 -29.71
N ALA A 46 7.85 -12.75 -30.40
CA ALA A 46 8.47 -12.02 -31.50
C ALA A 46 8.16 -12.62 -32.88
N ILE A 47 7.91 -13.93 -32.93
CA ILE A 47 7.71 -14.69 -34.18
C ILE A 47 6.22 -14.94 -34.35
N TYR A 48 5.57 -14.21 -35.26
CA TYR A 48 4.13 -14.31 -35.47
C TYR A 48 3.76 -14.05 -36.93
N SER A 49 2.67 -14.68 -37.41
CA SER A 49 2.32 -14.71 -38.84
C SER A 49 2.04 -13.33 -39.44
N THR A 50 1.55 -12.38 -38.65
CA THR A 50 1.22 -11.02 -39.11
C THR A 50 2.35 -10.01 -38.87
N HIS A 51 3.50 -10.41 -38.31
CA HIS A 51 4.62 -9.51 -38.08
C HIS A 51 5.35 -9.20 -39.39
N THR A 52 5.65 -7.92 -39.62
CA THR A 52 6.63 -7.54 -40.64
C THR A 52 8.06 -7.81 -40.13
N PRO A 53 9.08 -7.87 -41.02
CA PRO A 53 10.47 -7.96 -40.58
C PRO A 53 10.91 -6.81 -39.67
N ALA A 54 10.26 -5.65 -39.75
CA ALA A 54 10.53 -4.52 -38.87
C ALA A 54 9.95 -4.77 -37.46
N ASP A 55 8.72 -5.28 -37.38
CA ASP A 55 8.07 -5.62 -36.11
C ASP A 55 8.85 -6.69 -35.36
N GLU A 56 9.25 -7.77 -36.04
CA GLU A 56 10.04 -8.83 -35.43
C GLU A 56 11.37 -8.30 -34.89
N ARG A 57 12.10 -7.46 -35.66
CA ARG A 57 13.34 -6.82 -35.18
C ARG A 57 13.09 -5.96 -33.96
N GLN A 58 12.00 -5.20 -33.93
CA GLN A 58 11.64 -4.35 -32.79
C GLN A 58 11.38 -5.19 -31.54
N ILE A 59 10.56 -6.26 -31.64
CA ILE A 59 10.26 -7.11 -30.49
C ILE A 59 11.49 -7.87 -30.01
N ARG A 60 12.34 -8.37 -30.91
CA ARG A 60 13.63 -8.99 -30.55
C ARG A 60 14.56 -8.01 -29.84
N ALA A 61 14.57 -6.73 -30.23
CA ALA A 61 15.34 -5.70 -29.53
C ALA A 61 14.81 -5.44 -28.12
N LEU A 62 13.49 -5.41 -27.93
CA LEU A 62 12.87 -5.33 -26.59
C LEU A 62 13.20 -6.56 -25.75
N ALA A 63 13.10 -7.76 -26.33
CA ALA A 63 13.43 -9.00 -25.64
C ALA A 63 14.87 -8.98 -25.12
N LYS A 64 15.82 -8.56 -25.97
CA LYS A 64 17.22 -8.39 -25.59
C LYS A 64 17.41 -7.30 -24.52
N LYS A 65 16.73 -6.16 -24.64
CA LYS A 65 16.83 -5.05 -23.67
C LYS A 65 16.44 -5.47 -22.25
N TYR A 66 15.41 -6.29 -22.11
CA TYR A 66 14.84 -6.69 -20.81
C TYR A 66 15.20 -8.14 -20.38
N ASP A 67 16.15 -8.79 -21.06
CA ASP A 67 16.50 -10.21 -20.83
C ASP A 67 15.26 -11.13 -20.81
N LEU A 68 14.46 -11.06 -21.86
CA LEU A 68 13.27 -11.89 -22.07
C LEU A 68 13.57 -12.96 -23.11
N CYS A 69 13.05 -14.17 -22.88
CA CYS A 69 13.01 -15.19 -23.91
C CYS A 69 12.09 -14.75 -25.04
N ILE A 70 12.45 -15.13 -26.26
CA ILE A 70 11.56 -14.99 -27.40
C ILE A 70 10.63 -16.20 -27.42
N SER A 71 9.40 -15.99 -27.90
CA SER A 71 8.47 -17.06 -28.26
C SER A 71 7.91 -16.84 -29.66
N GLY A 72 7.24 -17.87 -30.19
CA GLY A 72 6.54 -17.78 -31.47
C GLY A 72 5.18 -18.47 -31.45
N GLY A 73 4.19 -17.83 -32.08
CA GLY A 73 2.80 -18.30 -32.13
C GLY A 73 2.42 -18.71 -33.55
N SER A 74 2.09 -20.00 -33.73
CA SER A 74 1.58 -20.54 -35.01
C SER A 74 0.05 -20.44 -35.14
N ASP A 75 -0.65 -20.06 -34.07
CA ASP A 75 -2.11 -20.16 -33.91
C ASP A 75 -2.68 -21.56 -34.18
N PHE A 76 -1.87 -22.60 -34.01
CA PHE A 76 -2.32 -23.98 -34.13
C PHE A 76 -3.40 -24.30 -33.09
N HIS A 77 -4.61 -24.66 -33.55
CA HIS A 77 -5.75 -25.04 -32.72
C HIS A 77 -6.32 -26.42 -33.12
N GLY A 78 -5.46 -27.31 -33.64
CA GLY A 78 -5.85 -28.65 -34.07
C GLY A 78 -6.93 -28.64 -35.14
N THR A 79 -7.98 -29.42 -34.95
CA THR A 79 -9.08 -29.59 -35.92
C THR A 79 -9.86 -28.29 -36.20
N ALA A 80 -9.77 -27.28 -35.34
CA ALA A 80 -10.44 -25.99 -35.53
C ALA A 80 -9.76 -25.11 -36.61
N LYS A 81 -8.49 -25.35 -36.94
CA LYS A 81 -7.75 -24.67 -38.02
C LYS A 81 -6.98 -25.70 -38.86
N PRO A 82 -7.67 -26.43 -39.75
CA PRO A 82 -7.04 -27.44 -40.60
C PRO A 82 -6.00 -26.79 -41.52
N GLY A 83 -4.83 -27.43 -41.65
CA GLY A 83 -3.73 -26.97 -42.51
C GLY A 83 -2.64 -26.16 -41.82
N LEU A 84 -2.73 -25.97 -40.49
CA LEU A 84 -1.63 -25.48 -39.66
C LEU A 84 -1.04 -26.65 -38.86
N ASP A 85 0.27 -26.64 -38.62
CA ASP A 85 0.96 -27.62 -37.78
C ASP A 85 1.73 -26.92 -36.66
N LEU A 86 2.11 -27.64 -35.61
CA LEU A 86 2.83 -27.05 -34.47
C LEU A 86 4.14 -26.40 -34.94
N GLY A 87 4.31 -25.11 -34.63
CA GLY A 87 5.52 -24.36 -35.01
C GLY A 87 5.55 -23.88 -36.47
N THR A 88 4.52 -24.18 -37.27
CA THR A 88 4.36 -23.65 -38.63
C THR A 88 3.02 -22.92 -38.75
N GLY A 89 3.03 -21.73 -39.35
CA GLY A 89 1.83 -20.90 -39.48
C GLY A 89 1.45 -20.63 -40.92
N TYR A 90 0.41 -19.81 -41.11
CA TYR A 90 0.11 -19.26 -42.43
C TYR A 90 1.32 -18.49 -43.00
N GLY A 91 1.48 -18.54 -44.32
CA GLY A 91 2.57 -17.85 -45.03
C GLY A 91 3.91 -18.57 -44.86
N LYS A 92 4.96 -17.83 -44.44
CA LYS A 92 6.33 -18.34 -44.24
C LYS A 92 6.69 -18.52 -42.76
N LEU A 93 5.69 -18.57 -41.88
CA LEU A 93 5.94 -18.64 -40.45
C LEU A 93 6.55 -20.00 -40.08
N PHE A 94 7.74 -19.95 -39.51
CA PHE A 94 8.44 -21.07 -38.91
C PHE A 94 9.00 -20.64 -37.56
N VAL A 95 8.62 -21.34 -36.50
CA VAL A 95 9.14 -21.12 -35.14
C VAL A 95 10.29 -22.11 -34.91
N PRO A 96 11.55 -21.66 -34.79
CA PRO A 96 12.68 -22.55 -34.59
C PRO A 96 12.57 -23.34 -33.28
N GLU A 97 12.96 -24.61 -33.28
CA GLU A 97 12.95 -25.47 -32.08
C GLU A 97 13.80 -24.88 -30.94
N GLU A 98 14.89 -24.19 -31.26
CA GLU A 98 15.75 -23.49 -30.29
C GLU A 98 14.95 -22.58 -29.34
N VAL A 99 13.88 -21.95 -29.83
CA VAL A 99 12.97 -21.13 -29.02
C VAL A 99 12.38 -21.93 -27.86
N LEU A 100 11.92 -23.15 -28.13
CA LEU A 100 11.36 -24.04 -27.12
C LEU A 100 12.43 -24.50 -26.14
N THR A 101 13.62 -24.85 -26.65
CA THR A 101 14.74 -25.31 -25.83
C THR A 101 15.17 -24.23 -24.82
N THR A 102 15.35 -22.98 -25.27
CA THR A 102 15.70 -21.86 -24.39
C THR A 102 14.63 -21.59 -23.32
N ILE A 103 13.35 -21.66 -23.68
CA ILE A 103 12.24 -21.49 -22.71
C ILE A 103 12.29 -22.62 -21.66
N LYS A 104 12.49 -23.88 -22.09
CA LYS A 104 12.57 -25.03 -21.17
C LYS A 104 13.76 -24.91 -20.22
N GLU A 105 14.93 -24.51 -20.71
CA GLU A 105 16.12 -24.30 -19.89
C GLU A 105 15.89 -23.20 -18.84
N LYS A 106 15.37 -22.03 -19.25
CA LYS A 106 15.10 -20.92 -18.31
C LYS A 106 14.03 -21.32 -17.30
N ARG A 107 12.96 -22.01 -17.71
CA ARG A 107 11.92 -22.53 -16.79
C ARG A 107 12.50 -23.54 -15.79
N ASN A 108 13.32 -24.50 -16.25
CA ASN A 108 13.94 -25.48 -15.36
C ASN A 108 14.89 -24.81 -14.37
N TYR A 109 15.69 -23.84 -14.83
CA TYR A 109 16.54 -23.05 -13.96
C TYR A 109 15.73 -22.35 -12.87
N MET A 110 14.61 -21.71 -13.22
CA MET A 110 13.72 -21.07 -12.24
C MET A 110 13.12 -22.05 -11.23
N MET A 111 12.67 -23.23 -11.67
CA MET A 111 12.11 -24.23 -10.77
C MET A 111 13.13 -24.69 -9.72
N ASN A 112 14.42 -24.65 -10.07
CA ASN A 112 15.53 -24.95 -9.17
C ASN A 112 16.02 -23.73 -8.36
N HIS A 113 15.57 -22.51 -8.70
CA HIS A 113 15.99 -21.24 -8.09
C HIS A 113 14.77 -20.34 -7.79
N PRO A 114 13.82 -20.80 -6.96
CA PRO A 114 12.59 -20.06 -6.67
C PRO A 114 12.84 -18.69 -6.03
N GLU A 115 13.94 -18.53 -5.30
CA GLU A 115 14.36 -17.28 -4.65
C GLU A 115 14.59 -16.12 -5.63
N LEU A 116 14.96 -16.40 -6.88
CA LEU A 116 15.17 -15.38 -7.90
C LEU A 116 13.86 -14.73 -8.38
N TYR A 117 12.73 -15.40 -8.15
CA TYR A 117 11.42 -15.02 -8.69
C TYR A 117 10.35 -14.88 -7.61
N LYS A 118 10.61 -15.32 -6.38
CA LYS A 118 9.76 -15.07 -5.23
C LYS A 118 9.93 -13.63 -4.78
N LYS A 119 8.92 -12.79 -5.03
CA LYS A 119 8.93 -11.38 -4.66
C LYS A 119 8.34 -11.17 -3.27
N THR A 120 9.00 -10.34 -2.47
CA THR A 120 8.47 -9.91 -1.17
C THR A 120 7.22 -9.06 -1.38
N LYS A 121 6.12 -9.48 -0.75
CA LYS A 121 4.89 -8.70 -0.64
C LYS A 121 4.87 -7.90 0.65
N ILE A 122 4.07 -6.85 0.65
CA ILE A 122 3.86 -5.99 1.82
C ILE A 122 2.37 -5.74 2.00
N LEU A 123 1.84 -6.10 3.17
CA LEU A 123 0.44 -5.88 3.53
C LEU A 123 0.33 -4.66 4.42
N PHE A 124 -0.33 -3.63 3.93
CA PHE A 124 -0.80 -2.48 4.69
C PHE A 124 -2.22 -2.75 5.16
N THR A 125 -2.48 -2.68 6.46
CA THR A 125 -3.83 -2.94 6.99
C THR A 125 -4.23 -1.85 7.95
N ASP A 126 -5.47 -1.38 7.83
CA ASP A 126 -6.14 -0.73 8.95
C ASP A 126 -6.36 -1.75 10.08
N MET A 127 -6.67 -1.24 11.27
CA MET A 127 -6.93 -2.06 12.44
C MET A 127 -8.43 -2.26 12.66
N ASP A 128 -9.17 -1.18 12.93
CA ASP A 128 -10.51 -1.24 13.46
C ASP A 128 -11.52 -1.46 12.32
N GLY A 129 -12.25 -2.59 12.31
CA GLY A 129 -13.16 -2.92 11.20
C GLY A 129 -12.48 -3.63 10.04
N THR A 130 -11.17 -3.85 10.13
CA THR A 130 -10.37 -4.55 9.11
C THR A 130 -9.60 -5.75 9.69
N LEU A 131 -8.53 -5.50 10.45
CA LEU A 131 -7.75 -6.57 11.08
C LEU A 131 -8.39 -7.07 12.38
N LEU A 132 -9.03 -6.17 13.13
CA LEU A 132 -9.69 -6.46 14.39
C LEU A 132 -11.16 -6.77 14.18
N ASN A 133 -11.66 -7.78 14.90
CA ASN A 133 -13.08 -8.06 15.01
C ASN A 133 -13.80 -6.98 15.88
N HIS A 134 -15.12 -7.08 16.04
CA HIS A 134 -15.90 -6.12 16.83
C HIS A 134 -15.50 -6.10 18.32
N GLU A 135 -14.96 -7.21 18.84
CA GLU A 135 -14.42 -7.34 20.20
C GLU A 135 -13.01 -6.73 20.34
N LYS A 136 -12.47 -6.11 19.28
CA LYS A 136 -11.13 -5.52 19.22
C LYS A 136 -10.01 -6.54 19.40
N GLN A 137 -10.22 -7.75 18.92
CA GLN A 137 -9.28 -8.86 18.99
C GLN A 137 -8.84 -9.30 17.60
N VAL A 138 -7.69 -9.99 17.56
CA VAL A 138 -7.24 -10.76 16.39
C VAL A 138 -7.44 -12.23 16.72
N THR A 139 -8.24 -12.90 15.90
CA THR A 139 -8.60 -14.32 16.05
C THR A 139 -7.37 -15.22 15.86
N ASP A 140 -7.46 -16.46 16.36
CA ASP A 140 -6.38 -17.44 16.19
C ASP A 140 -6.11 -17.77 14.72
N TYR A 141 -7.16 -17.87 13.90
CA TYR A 141 -7.01 -18.11 12.46
C TYR A 141 -6.29 -16.94 11.78
N THR A 142 -6.67 -15.70 12.08
CA THR A 142 -5.98 -14.53 11.53
C THR A 142 -4.51 -14.49 11.97
N ARG A 143 -4.22 -14.85 13.23
CA ARG A 143 -2.84 -14.96 13.71
C ARG A 143 -2.04 -16.01 12.95
N GLU A 144 -2.61 -17.19 12.71
CA GLU A 144 -1.98 -18.27 11.97
C GLU A 144 -1.61 -17.82 10.54
N VAL A 145 -2.54 -17.15 9.86
CA VAL A 145 -2.31 -16.62 8.51
C VAL A 145 -1.22 -15.55 8.50
N LEU A 146 -1.23 -14.62 9.46
CA LEU A 146 -0.19 -13.60 9.57
C LEU A 146 1.19 -14.20 9.90
N THR A 147 1.25 -15.25 10.72
CA THR A 147 2.48 -16.02 10.95
C THR A 147 2.99 -16.58 9.62
N LYS A 148 2.16 -17.32 8.88
CA LYS A 148 2.53 -17.87 7.56
C LYS A 148 2.98 -16.79 6.58
N TRP A 149 2.31 -15.64 6.57
CA TRP A 149 2.63 -14.49 5.73
C TRP A 149 4.05 -13.98 6.02
N THR A 150 4.36 -13.74 7.29
CA THR A 150 5.67 -13.22 7.69
C THR A 150 6.78 -14.27 7.59
N ASP A 151 6.51 -15.53 7.88
CA ASP A 151 7.45 -16.66 7.68
C ASP A 151 7.81 -16.87 6.21
N ALA A 152 6.90 -16.54 5.28
CA ALA A 152 7.18 -16.54 3.85
C ALA A 152 8.10 -15.39 3.40
N GLY A 153 8.49 -14.49 4.31
CA GLY A 153 9.35 -13.34 4.07
C GLY A 153 8.59 -12.07 3.67
N HIS A 154 7.27 -12.06 3.77
CA HIS A 154 6.44 -10.89 3.47
C HIS A 154 6.39 -9.91 4.66
N LYS A 155 6.13 -8.64 4.36
CA LYS A 155 6.07 -7.56 5.36
C LYS A 155 4.63 -7.29 5.78
N LEU A 156 4.45 -6.87 7.03
CA LEU A 156 3.16 -6.50 7.60
C LEU A 156 3.23 -5.07 8.16
N VAL A 157 2.24 -4.25 7.87
CA VAL A 157 2.24 -2.83 8.22
C VAL A 157 0.89 -2.46 8.83
N LEU A 158 0.91 -2.04 10.10
CA LEU A 158 -0.29 -1.49 10.75
C LEU A 158 -0.38 0.01 10.44
N CYS A 159 -1.49 0.43 9.83
CA CYS A 159 -1.72 1.82 9.43
C CYS A 159 -2.83 2.45 10.26
N SER A 160 -2.54 3.57 10.93
CA SER A 160 -3.55 4.25 11.76
C SER A 160 -3.34 5.77 11.83
N GLY A 161 -4.41 6.48 12.17
CA GLY A 161 -4.35 7.90 12.55
C GLY A 161 -3.73 8.14 13.93
N ARG A 162 -3.62 7.10 14.75
CA ARG A 162 -3.05 7.16 16.10
C ARG A 162 -1.53 7.41 16.06
N ASP A 163 -0.97 7.90 17.15
CA ASP A 163 0.48 8.07 17.28
C ASP A 163 1.21 6.72 17.37
N ILE A 164 2.51 6.73 17.08
CA ILE A 164 3.33 5.51 17.07
C ILE A 164 3.40 4.84 18.45
N ASN A 165 3.36 5.57 19.56
CA ASN A 165 3.41 4.98 20.90
C ASN A 165 2.11 4.22 21.20
N ASN A 166 0.97 4.78 20.83
CA ASN A 166 -0.30 4.07 20.93
C ASN A 166 -0.35 2.82 20.06
N LEU A 167 0.20 2.87 18.85
CA LEU A 167 0.30 1.70 17.97
C LEU A 167 1.22 0.62 18.54
N LYS A 168 2.38 0.99 19.11
CA LYS A 168 3.28 0.06 19.82
C LYS A 168 2.57 -0.64 20.97
N TYR A 169 1.87 0.12 21.82
CA TYR A 169 1.09 -0.43 22.91
C TYR A 169 -0.01 -1.39 22.41
N THR A 170 -0.75 -0.98 21.37
CA THR A 170 -1.82 -1.81 20.80
C THR A 170 -1.26 -3.11 20.21
N LYS A 171 -0.12 -3.03 19.51
CA LYS A 171 0.61 -4.19 18.99
C LYS A 171 1.00 -5.17 20.10
N GLU A 172 1.56 -4.67 21.21
CA GLU A 172 1.95 -5.48 22.36
C GLU A 172 0.75 -6.15 23.04
N MET A 173 -0.30 -5.37 23.33
CA MET A 173 -1.55 -5.86 23.91
C MET A 173 -2.23 -6.94 23.07
N LEU A 174 -2.20 -6.77 21.75
CA LEU A 174 -2.75 -7.75 20.82
C LEU A 174 -1.76 -8.87 20.49
N ASN A 175 -0.57 -8.90 21.09
CA ASN A 175 0.49 -9.87 20.80
C ASN A 175 0.79 -10.03 19.29
N LEU A 176 0.88 -8.91 18.58
CA LEU A 176 1.25 -8.84 17.16
C LEU A 176 2.76 -8.64 17.04
N ASN A 177 3.53 -9.69 17.31
CA ASN A 177 5.00 -9.62 17.37
C ASN A 177 5.64 -10.42 16.22
N TYR A 178 5.34 -10.03 14.99
CA TYR A 178 5.87 -10.69 13.79
C TYR A 178 7.16 -10.05 13.28
N LYS A 179 8.00 -10.83 12.59
CA LYS A 179 9.18 -10.32 11.90
C LYS A 179 8.78 -9.46 10.71
N GLY A 180 9.59 -8.45 10.38
CA GLY A 180 9.32 -7.57 9.24
C GLY A 180 8.03 -6.74 9.40
N MET A 181 7.70 -6.36 10.63
CA MET A 181 6.58 -5.46 10.92
C MET A 181 6.99 -4.00 10.90
N TYR A 182 6.12 -3.17 10.33
CA TYR A 182 6.23 -1.72 10.38
C TYR A 182 4.94 -1.11 10.95
N LEU A 183 5.06 0.09 11.52
CA LEU A 183 3.91 0.87 11.99
C LEU A 183 3.88 2.19 11.22
N ILE A 184 2.69 2.57 10.77
CA ILE A 184 2.43 3.87 10.15
C ILE A 184 1.43 4.61 11.04
N GLY A 185 1.92 5.64 11.70
CA GLY A 185 1.15 6.48 12.63
C GLY A 185 0.87 7.86 12.06
N TYR A 186 0.10 8.64 12.80
CA TYR A 186 -0.25 10.03 12.48
C TYR A 186 -0.80 10.19 11.06
N ASN A 187 -1.63 9.25 10.61
CA ASN A 187 -2.16 9.23 9.24
C ASN A 187 -1.04 9.26 8.17
N GLY A 188 0.06 8.53 8.38
CA GLY A 188 1.19 8.51 7.44
C GLY A 188 2.26 9.55 7.72
N GLY A 189 2.16 10.29 8.83
CA GLY A 189 3.18 11.26 9.26
C GLY A 189 4.48 10.60 9.76
N GLU A 190 4.42 9.36 10.23
CA GLU A 190 5.59 8.63 10.73
C GLU A 190 5.55 7.16 10.33
N ILE A 191 6.71 6.62 9.95
CA ILE A 191 6.93 5.21 9.63
C ILE A 191 7.99 4.66 10.58
N TYR A 192 7.63 3.61 11.32
CA TYR A 192 8.47 3.00 12.33
C TYR A 192 8.73 1.53 12.01
N ASP A 193 9.99 1.11 12.13
CA ASP A 193 10.41 -0.28 12.00
C ASP A 193 10.40 -0.97 13.36
N CYS A 194 9.56 -2.00 13.50
CA CYS A 194 9.42 -2.73 14.76
C CYS A 194 10.65 -3.58 15.10
N GLU A 195 11.44 -3.97 14.10
CA GLU A 195 12.59 -4.87 14.28
C GLU A 195 13.84 -4.09 14.70
N THR A 196 14.13 -2.98 14.01
CA THR A 196 15.28 -2.13 14.35
C THR A 196 14.98 -1.13 15.47
N GLY A 197 13.71 -0.87 15.73
CA GLY A 197 13.26 0.13 16.69
C GLY A 197 13.44 1.57 16.22
N GLN A 198 13.60 1.79 14.91
CA GLN A 198 13.92 3.09 14.33
C GLN A 198 12.75 3.73 13.60
N VAL A 199 12.69 5.06 13.63
CA VAL A 199 11.84 5.85 12.74
C VAL A 199 12.53 5.95 11.38
N LEU A 200 11.91 5.38 10.35
CA LEU A 200 12.45 5.38 8.99
C LEU A 200 12.06 6.64 8.20
N TYR A 201 10.92 7.21 8.52
CA TYR A 201 10.42 8.42 7.88
C TYR A 201 9.54 9.19 8.86
N ARG A 202 9.68 10.51 8.83
CA ARG A 202 8.84 11.44 9.57
C ARG A 202 8.61 12.70 8.75
N ILE A 203 7.37 13.19 8.74
CA ILE A 203 7.02 14.51 8.24
C ILE A 203 6.22 15.24 9.31
N GLY A 204 6.64 16.46 9.62
CA GLY A 204 6.09 17.29 10.67
C GLY A 204 5.50 18.60 10.17
N LEU A 205 4.69 19.22 11.01
CA LEU A 205 4.29 20.61 10.92
C LEU A 205 5.45 21.48 11.41
N LYS A 206 5.75 22.55 10.69
CA LYS A 206 6.73 23.54 11.17
C LYS A 206 6.28 24.08 12.52
N LEU A 207 7.22 24.42 13.40
CA LEU A 207 6.85 25.00 14.71
C LEU A 207 6.03 26.30 14.55
N SER A 208 6.26 27.07 13.49
CA SER A 208 5.41 28.22 13.16
C SER A 208 3.98 27.85 12.76
N HIS A 209 3.78 26.70 12.11
CA HIS A 209 2.45 26.16 11.81
C HIS A 209 1.73 25.73 13.09
N VAL A 210 2.44 25.02 13.98
CA VAL A 210 1.92 24.61 15.29
C VAL A 210 1.49 25.82 16.09
N LYS A 211 2.32 26.88 16.12
CA LYS A 211 2.01 28.12 16.83
C LYS A 211 0.76 28.81 16.29
N TYR A 212 0.63 28.90 14.98
CA TYR A 212 -0.54 29.48 14.35
C TYR A 212 -1.83 28.72 14.72
N VAL A 213 -1.79 27.39 14.71
CA VAL A 213 -2.94 26.56 15.07
C VAL A 213 -3.28 26.69 16.56
N GLU A 214 -2.28 26.71 17.44
CA GLU A 214 -2.45 26.95 18.88
C GLU A 214 -3.14 28.29 19.15
N ASP A 215 -2.63 29.38 18.57
CA ASP A 215 -3.17 30.73 18.78
C ASP A 215 -4.61 30.84 18.29
N LEU A 216 -4.91 30.24 17.14
CA LEU A 216 -6.26 30.23 16.61
C LEU A 216 -7.21 29.41 17.50
N ALA A 217 -6.80 28.22 17.93
CA ALA A 217 -7.58 27.39 18.86
C ALA A 217 -7.90 28.13 20.16
N ALA A 218 -6.92 28.84 20.73
CA ALA A 218 -7.10 29.66 21.92
C ALA A 218 -8.14 30.78 21.70
N SER A 219 -8.13 31.45 20.54
CA SER A 219 -9.09 32.51 20.23
C SER A 219 -10.54 32.02 20.11
N PHE A 220 -10.74 30.78 19.66
CA PHE A 220 -12.05 30.11 19.63
C PHE A 220 -12.38 29.36 20.94
N LYS A 221 -11.47 29.35 21.92
CA LYS A 221 -11.57 28.60 23.18
C LYS A 221 -11.81 27.09 22.93
N ILE A 222 -11.12 26.54 21.95
CA ILE A 222 -11.11 25.12 21.58
C ILE A 222 -9.87 24.46 22.20
N HIS A 223 -10.01 23.23 22.70
CA HIS A 223 -8.84 22.49 23.20
C HIS A 223 -7.85 22.22 22.07
N PHE A 224 -6.57 22.38 22.37
CA PHE A 224 -5.47 22.10 21.46
C PHE A 224 -4.41 21.25 22.15
N HIS A 225 -3.88 20.27 21.44
CA HIS A 225 -2.60 19.65 21.78
C HIS A 225 -1.87 19.19 20.52
N THR A 226 -0.60 18.85 20.70
CA THR A 226 0.26 18.24 19.69
C THR A 226 1.06 17.08 20.30
N TYR A 227 2.11 16.63 19.63
CA TYR A 227 2.84 15.42 19.98
C TYR A 227 4.35 15.66 19.87
N SER A 228 5.09 15.35 20.92
CA SER A 228 6.51 15.07 20.78
C SER A 228 6.69 13.65 20.21
N GLU A 229 7.93 13.20 20.14
CA GLU A 229 8.28 11.84 19.73
C GLU A 229 7.70 10.80 20.70
N THR A 230 7.46 11.18 21.95
CA THR A 230 7.13 10.25 23.04
C THR A 230 5.86 10.61 23.82
N HIS A 231 5.39 11.85 23.74
CA HIS A 231 4.30 12.36 24.59
C HIS A 231 3.26 13.14 23.78
N ILE A 232 2.01 13.13 24.25
CA ILE A 232 1.08 14.22 23.99
C ILE A 232 1.60 15.47 24.70
N VAL A 233 1.63 16.60 24.01
CA VAL A 233 2.07 17.89 24.56
C VAL A 233 0.90 18.87 24.48
N SER A 234 0.46 19.36 25.63
CA SER A 234 -0.69 20.27 25.75
C SER A 234 -0.33 21.48 26.62
N PRO A 235 -0.82 22.68 26.30
CA PRO A 235 -0.63 23.86 27.16
C PRO A 235 -1.34 23.72 28.50
N THR A 236 -2.47 23.00 28.55
CA THR A 236 -3.33 22.87 29.72
C THR A 236 -3.92 21.48 29.85
N MET A 237 -4.31 21.10 31.07
CA MET A 237 -5.20 19.98 31.32
C MET A 237 -6.65 20.49 31.39
N ASP A 238 -7.45 20.17 30.39
CA ASP A 238 -8.87 20.56 30.30
C ASP A 238 -9.78 19.35 30.00
N GLU A 239 -11.08 19.59 29.84
CA GLU A 239 -12.06 18.54 29.55
C GLU A 239 -11.79 17.82 28.22
N GLY A 240 -11.24 18.50 27.22
CA GLY A 240 -10.90 17.93 25.92
C GLY A 240 -9.78 16.90 26.06
N LEU A 241 -8.69 17.27 26.72
CA LEU A 241 -7.56 16.36 26.97
C LEU A 241 -7.96 15.20 27.89
N ALA A 242 -8.68 15.48 28.98
CA ALA A 242 -9.12 14.46 29.92
C ALA A 242 -10.03 13.42 29.23
N TYR A 243 -10.89 13.86 28.31
CA TYR A 243 -11.70 12.93 27.51
C TYR A 243 -10.84 12.12 26.54
N TYR A 244 -9.88 12.75 25.86
CA TYR A 244 -9.00 12.09 24.90
C TYR A 244 -8.15 10.98 25.55
N GLN A 245 -7.59 11.23 26.72
CA GLN A 245 -6.78 10.28 27.49
C GLN A 245 -7.55 9.01 27.93
N ARG A 246 -8.88 9.00 27.88
CA ARG A 246 -9.67 7.78 28.16
C ARG A 246 -9.50 6.70 27.10
N PHE A 247 -9.06 7.08 25.90
CA PHE A 247 -8.96 6.18 24.74
C PHE A 247 -7.53 6.02 24.24
N ILE A 248 -6.59 6.82 24.77
CA ILE A 248 -5.21 6.89 24.30
C ILE A 248 -4.26 6.72 25.50
N ASN A 249 -3.33 5.78 25.37
CA ASN A 249 -2.36 5.44 26.43
C ASN A 249 -1.02 6.19 26.31
N THR A 250 -0.93 7.17 25.42
CA THR A 250 0.29 7.94 25.20
C THR A 250 0.53 8.89 26.38
N PRO A 251 1.71 8.85 27.03
CA PRO A 251 2.05 9.75 28.13
C PRO A 251 1.87 11.23 27.76
N THR A 252 1.63 12.09 28.74
CA THR A 252 1.29 13.50 28.48
C THR A 252 2.16 14.47 29.27
N ILE A 253 2.59 15.53 28.60
CA ILE A 253 3.28 16.68 29.19
C ILE A 253 2.33 17.87 29.15
N ILE A 254 2.08 18.48 30.31
CA ILE A 254 1.34 19.74 30.41
C ILE A 254 2.35 20.87 30.59
N GLN A 255 2.43 21.76 29.60
CA GLN A 255 3.42 22.84 29.58
C GLN A 255 2.83 24.07 28.86
N PRO A 256 2.56 25.19 29.55
CA PRO A 256 1.94 26.37 28.93
C PRO A 256 2.69 26.92 27.71
N ASP A 257 4.02 26.87 27.74
CA ASP A 257 4.86 27.11 26.57
C ASP A 257 5.33 25.78 25.97
N ILE A 258 4.48 25.17 25.13
CA ILE A 258 4.75 23.86 24.54
C ILE A 258 6.04 23.83 23.71
N PHE A 259 6.52 24.96 23.19
CA PHE A 259 7.73 25.04 22.37
C PHE A 259 9.00 24.81 23.17
N SER A 260 8.95 24.99 24.49
CA SER A 260 10.05 24.65 25.39
C SER A 260 10.35 23.15 25.46
N VAL A 261 9.40 22.29 25.09
CA VAL A 261 9.51 20.82 25.15
C VAL A 261 9.38 20.13 23.78
N LEU A 262 9.12 20.89 22.71
CA LEU A 262 9.09 20.37 21.34
C LEU A 262 10.47 20.51 20.69
N HIS A 263 11.21 19.41 20.61
CA HIS A 263 12.53 19.36 19.99
C HIS A 263 12.50 18.94 18.51
N VAL A 264 11.41 18.31 18.08
CA VAL A 264 11.18 17.85 16.72
C VAL A 264 9.81 18.35 16.25
N GLU A 265 9.71 18.67 14.96
CA GLU A 265 8.45 19.06 14.34
C GLU A 265 7.38 17.95 14.53
N PRO A 266 6.21 18.27 15.10
CA PRO A 266 5.18 17.29 15.39
C PRO A 266 4.45 16.86 14.11
N CYS A 267 4.09 15.59 14.00
CA CYS A 267 3.37 15.08 12.82
C CYS A 267 1.95 15.63 12.68
N LYS A 268 1.31 16.05 13.78
CA LYS A 268 -0.03 16.64 13.75
C LYS A 268 -0.33 17.51 14.97
N CYS A 269 -1.35 18.34 14.84
CA CYS A 269 -2.08 18.94 15.96
C CYS A 269 -3.48 18.33 16.03
N LEU A 270 -4.04 18.23 17.24
CA LEU A 270 -5.41 17.79 17.46
C LEU A 270 -6.20 18.89 18.16
N LEU A 271 -7.33 19.23 17.57
CA LEU A 271 -8.29 20.19 18.09
C LEU A 271 -9.54 19.45 18.55
N ILE A 272 -9.96 19.68 19.79
CA ILE A 272 -11.08 18.96 20.40
C ILE A 272 -12.16 19.93 20.86
N GLU A 273 -13.37 19.71 20.36
CA GLU A 273 -14.58 20.42 20.80
C GLU A 273 -15.78 19.47 20.82
N ARG A 274 -16.32 19.21 22.01
CA ARG A 274 -17.38 18.21 22.21
C ARG A 274 -18.78 18.78 22.37
N LYS A 275 -18.90 20.06 22.74
CA LYS A 275 -20.16 20.69 23.11
C LYS A 275 -20.73 21.54 21.98
N ASP A 276 -19.86 22.07 21.14
CA ASP A 276 -20.23 23.00 20.08
C ASP A 276 -19.48 22.68 18.78
N THR A 277 -20.02 21.75 17.99
CA THR A 277 -19.41 21.36 16.70
C THR A 277 -19.39 22.50 15.69
N ASP A 278 -20.30 23.48 15.80
CA ASP A 278 -20.34 24.65 14.92
C ASP A 278 -19.15 25.57 15.19
N ARG A 279 -18.72 25.69 16.45
CA ARG A 279 -17.49 26.41 16.82
C ARG A 279 -16.24 25.76 16.24
N LEU A 280 -16.15 24.43 16.24
CA LEU A 280 -15.06 23.70 15.61
C LEU A 280 -15.05 23.88 14.09
N GLU A 281 -16.23 23.84 13.47
CA GLU A 281 -16.40 24.07 12.03
C GLU A 281 -16.07 25.53 11.65
N ALA A 282 -16.40 26.51 12.51
CA ALA A 282 -16.04 27.91 12.31
C ALA A 282 -14.51 28.09 12.32
N LEU A 283 -13.81 27.48 13.30
CA LEU A 283 -12.34 27.45 13.31
C LEU A 283 -11.78 26.75 12.06
N ARG A 284 -12.35 25.62 11.66
CA ARG A 284 -11.92 24.90 10.45
C ARG A 284 -11.99 25.81 9.21
N LYS A 285 -13.09 26.55 9.07
CA LYS A 285 -13.27 27.51 7.96
C LYS A 285 -12.22 28.62 7.97
N GLU A 286 -11.84 29.09 9.17
CA GLU A 286 -10.77 30.09 9.33
C GLU A 286 -9.38 29.53 8.97
N LEU A 287 -9.13 28.23 9.23
CA LEU A 287 -7.88 27.57 8.82
C LEU A 287 -7.78 27.37 7.30
N LEU A 288 -8.89 27.14 6.59
CA LEU A 288 -8.89 26.69 5.18
C LEU A 288 -8.06 27.55 4.21
N PRO A 289 -8.11 28.90 4.23
CA PRO A 289 -7.30 29.72 3.33
C PRO A 289 -5.80 29.55 3.58
N TRP A 290 -5.41 29.40 4.85
CA TRP A 290 -4.03 29.22 5.26
C TRP A 290 -3.51 27.82 4.90
N THR A 291 -4.33 26.79 5.07
CA THR A 291 -3.89 25.41 4.83
C THR A 291 -3.52 25.14 3.38
N GLN A 292 -4.28 25.71 2.42
CA GLN A 292 -3.98 25.58 1.00
C GLN A 292 -2.63 26.21 0.63
N LYS A 293 -2.30 27.35 1.24
CA LYS A 293 -1.04 28.05 1.01
C LYS A 293 0.17 27.32 1.61
N GLU A 294 0.00 26.75 2.80
CA GLU A 294 1.11 26.14 3.55
C GLU A 294 1.27 24.63 3.32
N GLY A 295 0.40 24.02 2.50
CA GLY A 295 0.44 22.58 2.24
C GLY A 295 0.03 21.77 3.47
N ILE A 296 -1.07 22.17 4.13
CA ILE A 296 -1.63 21.52 5.32
C ILE A 296 -2.98 20.88 4.96
N SER A 297 -3.29 19.76 5.60
CA SER A 297 -4.57 19.07 5.51
C SER A 297 -5.33 19.14 6.82
N LEU A 298 -6.66 19.17 6.70
CA LEU A 298 -7.61 19.14 7.80
C LEU A 298 -8.51 17.93 7.63
N ALA A 299 -8.66 17.10 8.66
CA ALA A 299 -9.58 15.97 8.63
C ALA A 299 -10.28 15.78 9.96
N TYR A 300 -11.56 15.45 9.91
CA TYR A 300 -12.28 15.01 11.10
C TYR A 300 -12.06 13.51 11.31
N SER A 301 -11.51 13.14 12.46
CA SER A 301 -11.42 11.73 12.88
C SER A 301 -12.71 11.23 13.52
N ASN A 302 -13.48 12.17 14.08
CA ASN A 302 -14.87 12.03 14.50
C ASN A 302 -15.48 13.44 14.56
N PRO A 303 -16.80 13.61 14.84
CA PRO A 303 -17.45 14.91 14.85
C PRO A 303 -16.84 15.97 15.80
N TYR A 304 -16.02 15.56 16.77
CA TYR A 304 -15.45 16.42 17.80
C TYR A 304 -13.95 16.66 17.63
N TYR A 305 -13.28 15.89 16.76
CA TYR A 305 -11.82 15.84 16.64
C TYR A 305 -11.40 16.31 15.25
N LEU A 306 -10.81 17.50 15.17
CA LEU A 306 -10.22 18.02 13.95
C LEU A 306 -8.70 17.85 14.01
N GLU A 307 -8.17 17.07 13.07
CA GLU A 307 -6.74 16.87 12.88
C GLU A 307 -6.17 17.90 11.91
N VAL A 308 -5.01 18.44 12.25
CA VAL A 308 -4.22 19.32 11.39
C VAL A 308 -2.87 18.65 11.15
N PHE A 309 -2.50 18.40 9.90
CA PHE A 309 -1.27 17.65 9.56
C PHE A 309 -0.74 18.04 8.16
N PRO A 310 0.53 17.75 7.83
CA PRO A 310 1.09 18.06 6.51
C PRO A 310 0.30 17.40 5.37
N ALA A 311 -0.04 18.12 4.31
CA ALA A 311 -0.78 17.56 3.16
C ALA A 311 0.03 16.52 2.38
N ALA A 312 1.35 16.49 2.55
CA ALA A 312 2.21 15.46 1.99
C ALA A 312 2.21 14.16 2.81
N SER A 313 1.60 14.13 4.01
CA SER A 313 1.31 12.88 4.72
C SER A 313 0.00 12.26 4.24
N GLY A 314 -0.29 11.05 4.69
CA GLY A 314 -1.48 10.28 4.29
C GLY A 314 -1.16 8.80 4.23
N LYS A 315 -2.15 7.93 4.48
CA LYS A 315 -1.96 6.47 4.39
C LYS A 315 -1.43 6.06 3.00
N GLY A 316 -2.01 6.57 1.91
CA GLY A 316 -1.52 6.31 0.56
C GLY A 316 -0.09 6.84 0.30
N ALA A 317 0.25 8.04 0.76
CA ALA A 317 1.62 8.54 0.64
C ALA A 317 2.64 7.67 1.41
N ALA A 318 2.24 7.16 2.57
CA ALA A 318 3.06 6.28 3.38
C ALA A 318 3.25 4.89 2.76
N VAL A 319 2.25 4.36 2.03
CA VAL A 319 2.40 3.14 1.20
C VAL A 319 3.55 3.31 0.21
N ARG A 320 3.51 4.37 -0.61
CA ARG A 320 4.58 4.66 -1.59
C ARG A 320 5.94 4.80 -0.92
N LYS A 321 6.00 5.60 0.15
CA LYS A 321 7.26 5.91 0.84
C LYS A 321 7.87 4.65 1.46
N LEU A 322 7.08 3.77 2.09
CA LEU A 322 7.61 2.54 2.65
C LEU A 322 8.06 1.56 1.56
N CYS A 323 7.29 1.42 0.47
CA CYS A 323 7.71 0.62 -0.67
C CYS A 323 9.03 1.10 -1.26
N GLU A 324 9.22 2.42 -1.40
CA GLU A 324 10.48 3.05 -1.83
C GLU A 324 11.64 2.72 -0.89
N LEU A 325 11.46 2.94 0.42
CA LEU A 325 12.49 2.69 1.44
C LEU A 325 12.93 1.22 1.49
N LEU A 326 12.00 0.29 1.24
CA LEU A 326 12.28 -1.15 1.23
C LEU A 326 12.65 -1.69 -0.16
N SER A 327 12.68 -0.84 -1.20
CA SER A 327 12.87 -1.26 -2.59
C SER A 327 11.89 -2.37 -3.03
N ILE A 328 10.65 -2.31 -2.53
CA ILE A 328 9.56 -3.21 -2.92
C ILE A 328 8.75 -2.53 -4.02
N ASN A 329 8.59 -3.19 -5.16
CA ASN A 329 7.73 -2.68 -6.23
C ASN A 329 6.27 -2.56 -5.72
N PRO A 330 5.61 -1.39 -5.85
CA PRO A 330 4.23 -1.20 -5.40
C PRO A 330 3.23 -2.21 -5.95
N ALA A 331 3.49 -2.85 -7.10
CA ALA A 331 2.65 -3.94 -7.61
C ALA A 331 2.54 -5.14 -6.65
N PHE A 332 3.50 -5.32 -5.73
CA PHE A 332 3.49 -6.35 -4.68
C PHE A 332 2.97 -5.85 -3.33
N SER A 333 2.41 -4.63 -3.29
CA SER A 333 1.73 -4.12 -2.10
C SER A 333 0.25 -4.49 -2.11
N LEU A 334 -0.24 -4.84 -0.93
CA LEU A 334 -1.65 -5.06 -0.64
C LEU A 334 -2.06 -4.02 0.39
N ALA A 335 -3.22 -3.38 0.23
CA ALA A 335 -3.78 -2.50 1.25
C ALA A 335 -5.22 -2.89 1.57
N ALA A 336 -5.53 -3.09 2.85
CA ALA A 336 -6.85 -3.49 3.32
C ALA A 336 -7.45 -2.46 4.27
N GLY A 337 -8.73 -2.11 4.06
CA GLY A 337 -9.46 -1.15 4.88
C GLY A 337 -10.98 -1.25 4.71
N ASP A 338 -11.71 -0.52 5.54
CA ASP A 338 -13.17 -0.51 5.57
C ASP A 338 -13.81 0.90 5.56
N ALA A 339 -13.04 1.93 5.91
CA ALA A 339 -13.52 3.30 6.05
C ALA A 339 -12.92 4.26 5.01
N GLU A 340 -13.54 5.44 4.85
CA GLU A 340 -13.17 6.40 3.79
C GLU A 340 -11.72 6.88 3.87
N ASN A 341 -11.14 6.96 5.08
CA ASN A 341 -9.73 7.31 5.28
C ASN A 341 -8.76 6.25 4.72
N ASP A 342 -9.23 5.03 4.43
CA ASP A 342 -8.44 3.94 3.86
C ASP A 342 -8.38 3.97 2.33
N ILE A 343 -9.30 4.71 1.68
CA ILE A 343 -9.40 4.80 0.21
C ILE A 343 -8.05 5.16 -0.40
N SER A 344 -7.32 6.08 0.22
CA SER A 344 -6.02 6.52 -0.28
C SER A 344 -4.97 5.41 -0.33
N MET A 345 -4.91 4.51 0.67
CA MET A 345 -3.96 3.40 0.65
C MET A 345 -4.44 2.25 -0.23
N ILE A 346 -5.76 2.00 -0.27
CA ILE A 346 -6.38 0.98 -1.13
C ILE A 346 -6.13 1.29 -2.60
N THR A 347 -6.28 2.56 -2.99
CA THR A 347 -6.06 3.00 -4.37
C THR A 347 -4.59 2.97 -4.75
N GLU A 348 -3.70 3.24 -3.78
CA GLU A 348 -2.26 3.28 -4.02
C GLU A 348 -1.63 1.89 -4.15
N ALA A 349 -2.15 0.91 -3.40
CA ALA A 349 -1.58 -0.43 -3.41
C ALA A 349 -1.81 -1.16 -4.73
N GLY A 350 -0.87 -2.04 -5.09
CA GLY A 350 -0.99 -2.91 -6.26
C GLY A 350 -2.24 -3.80 -6.21
N THR A 351 -2.64 -4.20 -4.99
CA THR A 351 -3.93 -4.84 -4.71
C THR A 351 -4.63 -4.11 -3.57
N GLY A 352 -5.59 -3.24 -3.89
CA GLY A 352 -6.51 -2.66 -2.93
C GLY A 352 -7.62 -3.64 -2.53
N ILE A 353 -7.80 -3.87 -1.24
CA ILE A 353 -8.76 -4.80 -0.62
C ILE A 353 -9.76 -3.98 0.20
N ALA A 354 -11.04 -4.04 -0.16
CA ALA A 354 -12.12 -3.56 0.68
C ALA A 354 -12.70 -4.71 1.50
N MET A 355 -12.88 -4.51 2.79
CA MET A 355 -13.62 -5.46 3.61
C MET A 355 -15.10 -5.52 3.18
N THR A 356 -15.78 -6.64 3.38
CA THR A 356 -17.21 -6.73 3.01
C THR A 356 -18.08 -5.80 3.86
N ASN A 357 -17.67 -5.53 5.11
CA ASN A 357 -18.28 -4.54 6.01
C ASN A 357 -17.90 -3.09 5.65
N ALA A 358 -17.08 -2.87 4.63
CA ALA A 358 -16.67 -1.53 4.22
C ALA A 358 -17.82 -0.72 3.59
N THR A 359 -17.66 0.60 3.60
CA THR A 359 -18.54 1.52 2.88
C THR A 359 -18.51 1.28 1.37
N ASP A 360 -19.58 1.71 0.67
CA ASP A 360 -19.64 1.59 -0.79
C ASP A 360 -18.54 2.39 -1.51
N ALA A 361 -18.12 3.52 -0.94
CA ALA A 361 -17.03 4.32 -1.47
C ALA A 361 -15.70 3.52 -1.47
N VAL A 362 -15.43 2.82 -0.38
CA VAL A 362 -14.23 1.97 -0.23
C VAL A 362 -14.28 0.78 -1.19
N LYS A 363 -15.43 0.09 -1.28
CA LYS A 363 -15.63 -1.03 -2.22
C LYS A 363 -15.43 -0.62 -3.68
N LYS A 364 -15.87 0.58 -4.07
CA LYS A 364 -15.67 1.13 -5.42
C LYS A 364 -14.21 1.46 -5.74
N ALA A 365 -13.42 1.85 -4.73
CA ALA A 365 -12.01 2.15 -4.89
C ALA A 365 -11.13 0.89 -4.93
N ALA A 366 -11.59 -0.22 -4.35
CA ALA A 366 -10.82 -1.46 -4.24
C ALA A 366 -10.83 -2.30 -5.52
N THR A 367 -9.76 -3.09 -5.69
CA THR A 367 -9.61 -4.08 -6.77
C THR A 367 -10.18 -5.44 -6.39
N THR A 368 -10.31 -5.70 -5.08
CA THR A 368 -10.83 -6.95 -4.50
C THR A 368 -11.71 -6.59 -3.31
N ILE A 369 -12.85 -7.25 -3.18
CA ILE A 369 -13.72 -7.15 -2.01
C ILE A 369 -13.67 -8.51 -1.29
N THR A 370 -13.48 -8.51 0.01
CA THR A 370 -13.45 -9.76 0.79
C THR A 370 -14.83 -10.44 0.76
N LEU A 371 -14.86 -11.77 0.81
CA LEU A 371 -16.13 -12.51 0.89
C LEU A 371 -16.78 -12.40 2.28
N TYR A 372 -15.95 -12.25 3.31
CA TYR A 372 -16.34 -12.21 4.72
C TYR A 372 -15.94 -10.88 5.35
N ASP A 373 -16.60 -10.50 6.45
CA ASP A 373 -16.27 -9.30 7.23
C ASP A 373 -15.09 -9.56 8.17
N ASN A 374 -14.75 -8.55 8.97
CA ASN A 374 -13.72 -8.63 9.99
C ASN A 374 -14.05 -9.60 11.15
N ASP A 375 -15.32 -9.87 11.45
CA ASP A 375 -15.72 -10.85 12.47
C ASP A 375 -15.54 -12.31 12.01
N HIS A 376 -15.50 -12.53 10.70
CA HIS A 376 -15.36 -13.83 10.06
C HIS A 376 -14.02 -13.99 9.32
N ASP A 377 -12.98 -13.29 9.77
CA ASP A 377 -11.59 -13.38 9.26
C ASP A 377 -11.42 -12.95 7.79
N GLY A 378 -12.22 -12.01 7.30
CA GLY A 378 -12.26 -11.59 5.89
C GLY A 378 -10.90 -11.27 5.30
N LEU A 379 -10.04 -10.57 6.04
CA LEU A 379 -8.69 -10.24 5.59
C LEU A 379 -7.83 -11.50 5.48
N ALA A 380 -7.76 -12.31 6.55
CA ALA A 380 -6.93 -13.52 6.60
C ALA A 380 -7.31 -14.52 5.50
N ARG A 381 -8.61 -14.76 5.31
CA ARG A 381 -9.14 -15.63 4.24
C ARG A 381 -8.83 -15.13 2.84
N THR A 382 -8.66 -13.82 2.68
CA THR A 382 -8.32 -13.22 1.38
C THR A 382 -6.83 -13.35 1.07
N ILE A 383 -5.96 -13.20 2.07
CA ILE A 383 -4.51 -13.17 1.86
C ILE A 383 -3.83 -14.55 1.93
N ILE A 384 -4.49 -15.58 2.48
CA ILE A 384 -3.90 -16.94 2.60
C ILE A 384 -3.48 -17.52 1.25
N ASP A 385 -4.28 -17.32 0.20
CA ASP A 385 -3.95 -17.74 -1.18
C ASP A 385 -2.88 -16.85 -1.84
N MET A 386 -2.54 -15.74 -1.20
CA MET A 386 -1.54 -14.78 -1.64
C MET A 386 -0.17 -14.98 -0.99
N ILE A 387 -0.02 -15.91 -0.05
CA ILE A 387 1.29 -16.42 0.42
C ILE A 387 1.96 -17.22 -0.70
#